data_AF-A0A7J3D8N7-F1
#
_entry.id   AF-A0A7J3D8N7-F1
#
_cell.length_a   1.000
_cell.length_b   1.000
_cell.length_c   1.000
_cell.angle_alpha   90.00
_cell.angle_beta   90.00
_cell.angle_gamma   90.00
#
_symmetry.space_group_name_H-M   'P 1'
#
loop_
_entity.id
_entity.type
_entity.pdbx_description
1 polymer ?
#
loop_
_entity_poly.entity_id
_entity_poly.type
_entity_poly.pdbx_seq_one_letter_code
_entity_poly.pdbx_strand_id
1 'polypeptide(L)'
;MAVNEHLRTIRWAAWLGWQMESNWTSPFLFIIYSIIKPIMATLIVVFMYLIILKSVNADPVLFSYMFIGNAFYMYVAQVLFGISWVVHEDREHYQTLKQIYIAPINFPVYLVGRGISKIIITTASVIVTLAFGILALGLPVNIWKIDWPLLIAAMVLGLFCICTIGIALAGISLLTARHGTGINEGVAGVFYLFCGVIFPITFLPSWGQSIAFFIPITYWLELLRRSMMPETISISGLANYSAQEMMVLLLVSILLFLFFSLIILKYADFLARKKGKLDMTTAY
;
A
#
# COMPACT_ATOMS: atom_id res chain seq x y z
N MET A 1 -17.01 -18.89 18.28
CA MET A 1 -17.24 -19.63 17.02
C MET A 1 -16.87 -18.78 15.80
N ALA A 2 -17.48 -17.59 15.62
CA ALA A 2 -17.21 -16.68 14.49
C ALA A 2 -15.74 -16.22 14.34
N VAL A 3 -15.03 -15.93 15.43
CA VAL A 3 -13.60 -15.53 15.38
C VAL A 3 -12.72 -16.64 14.77
N ASN A 4 -12.97 -17.90 15.14
CA ASN A 4 -12.22 -19.05 14.59
C ASN A 4 -12.51 -19.22 13.09
N GLU A 5 -13.74 -18.94 12.64
CA GLU A 5 -14.10 -18.97 11.23
C GLU A 5 -13.45 -17.84 10.43
N HIS A 6 -13.37 -16.63 10.98
CA HIS A 6 -12.65 -15.52 10.36
C HIS A 6 -11.16 -15.80 10.25
N LEU A 7 -10.52 -16.29 11.31
CA LEU A 7 -9.11 -16.67 11.28
C LEU A 7 -8.83 -17.80 10.28
N ARG A 8 -9.71 -18.80 10.21
CA ARG A 8 -9.64 -19.86 9.20
C ARG A 8 -9.75 -19.29 7.78
N THR A 9 -10.70 -18.38 7.55
CA THR A 9 -10.88 -17.71 6.25
C THR A 9 -9.63 -16.92 5.86
N ILE A 10 -9.09 -16.11 6.77
CA ILE A 10 -7.86 -15.33 6.55
C ILE A 10 -6.69 -16.25 6.18
N ARG A 11 -6.47 -17.32 6.95
CA ARG A 11 -5.36 -18.26 6.71
C ARG A 11 -5.44 -18.90 5.32
N TRP A 12 -6.61 -19.41 4.94
CA TRP A 12 -6.76 -20.09 3.65
C TRP A 12 -6.77 -19.12 2.47
N ALA A 13 -7.37 -17.94 2.62
CA ALA A 13 -7.33 -16.89 1.61
C ALA A 13 -5.90 -16.38 1.38
N ALA A 14 -5.11 -16.21 2.45
CA ALA A 14 -3.69 -15.85 2.36
C ALA A 14 -2.85 -16.96 1.71
N TRP A 15 -3.13 -18.22 2.03
CA TRP A 15 -2.46 -19.34 1.38
C TRP A 15 -2.79 -19.42 -0.11
N LEU A 16 -4.07 -19.28 -0.47
CA LEU A 16 -4.51 -19.23 -1.86
C LEU A 16 -3.84 -18.09 -2.62
N GLY A 17 -3.84 -16.88 -2.05
CA GLY A 17 -3.16 -15.73 -2.66
C GLY A 17 -1.66 -15.98 -2.83
N TRP A 18 -0.99 -16.63 -1.88
CA TRP A 18 0.42 -16.98 -2.03
C TRP A 18 0.66 -17.96 -3.18
N GLN A 19 -0.17 -18.99 -3.30
CA GLN A 19 -0.07 -19.97 -4.39
C GLN A 19 -0.26 -19.29 -5.75
N MET A 20 -1.24 -18.39 -5.87
CA MET A 20 -1.48 -17.65 -7.11
C MET A 20 -0.31 -16.75 -7.50
N GLU A 21 0.31 -16.08 -6.53
CA GLU A 21 1.41 -15.14 -6.78
C GLU A 21 2.77 -15.81 -7.00
N SER A 22 2.98 -17.01 -6.46
CA SER A 22 4.28 -17.70 -6.53
C SER A 22 4.36 -18.79 -7.59
N ASN A 23 3.23 -19.38 -7.99
CA ASN A 23 3.21 -20.58 -8.83
C ASN A 23 3.21 -20.32 -10.36
N TRP A 24 3.38 -19.07 -10.80
CA TRP A 24 3.42 -18.75 -12.23
C TRP A 24 4.76 -19.12 -12.91
N THR A 25 5.80 -19.46 -12.14
CA THR A 25 7.13 -19.79 -12.67
C THR A 25 7.92 -20.74 -11.76
N SER A 26 9.09 -21.17 -12.23
CA SER A 26 10.02 -21.96 -11.40
C SER A 26 10.48 -21.16 -10.17
N PRO A 27 10.71 -21.80 -9.01
CA PRO A 27 11.11 -21.11 -7.78
C PRO A 27 12.35 -20.22 -7.93
N PHE A 28 13.30 -20.63 -8.77
CA PHE A 28 14.51 -19.86 -9.06
C PHE A 28 14.21 -18.55 -9.78
N LEU A 29 13.40 -18.60 -10.84
CA LEU A 29 12.99 -17.40 -11.56
C LEU A 29 12.14 -16.49 -10.68
N PHE A 30 11.24 -17.04 -9.87
CA PHE A 30 10.44 -16.27 -8.92
C PHE A 30 11.33 -15.42 -8.01
N ILE A 31 12.35 -16.03 -7.37
CA ILE A 31 13.29 -15.32 -6.49
C ILE A 31 14.05 -14.22 -7.25
N ILE A 32 14.55 -14.52 -8.46
CA ILE A 32 15.25 -13.53 -9.29
C ILE A 32 14.34 -12.32 -9.56
N TYR A 33 13.11 -12.56 -10.01
CA TYR A 33 12.17 -11.47 -10.31
C TYR A 33 11.77 -10.69 -9.06
N SER A 34 11.60 -11.36 -7.91
CA SER A 34 11.31 -10.71 -6.63
C SER A 34 12.44 -9.79 -6.15
N ILE A 35 13.69 -10.04 -6.56
CA ILE A 35 14.84 -9.19 -6.21
C ILE A 35 15.06 -8.09 -7.24
N ILE A 36 15.07 -8.44 -8.53
CA ILE A 36 15.41 -7.50 -9.61
C ILE A 36 14.32 -6.44 -9.77
N LYS A 37 13.04 -6.83 -9.76
CA LYS A 37 11.94 -5.91 -10.06
C LYS A 37 11.87 -4.70 -9.10
N PRO A 38 11.95 -4.87 -7.76
CA PRO A 38 12.00 -3.73 -6.82
C PRO A 38 13.20 -2.81 -7.03
N ILE A 39 14.38 -3.38 -7.29
CA ILE A 39 15.62 -2.62 -7.52
C ILE A 39 15.47 -1.78 -8.79
N MET A 40 15.03 -2.39 -9.89
CA MET A 40 14.83 -1.69 -11.17
C MET A 40 13.78 -0.59 -11.05
N ALA A 41 12.66 -0.84 -10.39
CA ALA A 41 11.63 0.17 -10.16
C ALA A 41 12.16 1.35 -9.33
N THR A 42 12.96 1.07 -8.30
CA THR A 42 13.57 2.11 -7.46
C THR A 42 14.65 2.89 -8.21
N LEU A 43 15.43 2.23 -9.07
CA LEU A 43 16.45 2.89 -9.89
C LEU A 43 15.87 3.96 -10.80
N ILE A 44 14.64 3.80 -11.32
CA ILE A 44 13.97 4.85 -12.10
C ILE A 44 13.89 6.16 -11.29
N VAL A 45 13.44 6.06 -10.04
CA VAL A 45 13.31 7.22 -9.13
C VAL A 45 14.68 7.77 -8.74
N VAL A 46 15.67 6.91 -8.51
CA VAL A 46 17.05 7.32 -8.21
C VAL A 46 17.67 8.05 -9.40
N PHE A 47 17.53 7.55 -10.63
CA PHE A 47 18.03 8.22 -11.82
C PHE A 47 17.34 9.56 -12.04
N MET A 48 16.02 9.62 -11.88
CA MET A 48 15.27 10.87 -11.93
C MET A 48 15.84 11.89 -10.93
N TYR A 49 16.07 11.48 -9.67
CA TYR A 49 16.68 12.32 -8.64
C TYR A 49 18.09 12.81 -9.04
N LEU A 50 18.97 11.90 -9.48
CA LEU A 50 20.35 12.23 -9.86
C LEU A 50 20.43 13.18 -11.06
N ILE A 51 19.54 13.04 -12.04
CA ILE A 51 19.50 13.91 -13.22
C ILE A 51 19.00 15.31 -12.83
N ILE A 52 17.95 15.39 -12.01
CA ILE A 52 17.35 16.66 -11.60
C ILE A 52 18.31 17.45 -10.69
N LEU A 53 18.97 16.81 -9.72
CA LEU A 53 19.86 17.51 -8.77
C LEU A 53 21.29 17.72 -9.26
N LYS A 54 21.68 17.20 -10.44
CA LYS A 54 22.87 17.75 -11.13
C LYS A 54 22.72 19.25 -11.45
N SER A 55 21.50 19.79 -11.39
CA SER A 55 21.22 21.23 -11.53
C SER A 55 21.12 22.02 -10.21
N VAL A 56 20.94 21.34 -9.06
CA VAL A 56 20.68 21.94 -7.74
C VAL A 56 21.40 21.09 -6.69
N ASN A 57 22.39 21.63 -5.99
CA ASN A 57 23.24 20.95 -4.99
C ASN A 57 22.61 19.69 -4.35
N ALA A 58 23.25 18.53 -4.54
CA ALA A 58 22.76 17.26 -4.01
C ALA A 58 22.71 17.27 -2.48
N ASP A 59 21.50 17.31 -1.91
CA ASP A 59 21.26 17.20 -0.47
C ASP A 59 21.05 15.72 -0.08
N PRO A 60 21.98 15.09 0.67
CA PRO A 60 21.84 13.71 1.11
C PRO A 60 20.58 13.43 1.93
N VAL A 61 20.05 14.45 2.63
CA VAL A 61 18.84 14.31 3.45
C VAL A 61 17.61 14.18 2.55
N LEU A 62 17.53 14.96 1.47
CA LEU A 62 16.45 14.88 0.49
C LEU A 62 16.47 13.55 -0.27
N PHE A 63 17.66 13.04 -0.61
CA PHE A 63 17.79 11.71 -1.21
C PHE A 63 17.20 10.64 -0.30
N SER A 64 17.55 10.70 0.98
CA SER A 64 17.12 9.71 1.96
C SER A 64 15.62 9.79 2.25
N TYR A 65 15.07 11.01 2.30
CA TYR A 65 13.62 11.27 2.42
C TYR A 65 12.83 10.61 1.29
N MET A 66 13.26 10.85 0.05
CA MET A 66 12.65 10.29 -1.15
C MET A 66 12.79 8.76 -1.17
N PHE A 67 13.99 8.24 -0.91
CA PHE A 67 14.28 6.81 -1.03
C PHE A 67 13.44 5.98 -0.05
N ILE A 68 13.39 6.39 1.22
CA ILE A 68 12.57 5.73 2.25
C ILE A 68 11.09 5.85 1.90
N GLY A 69 10.64 7.05 1.50
CA GLY A 69 9.26 7.28 1.07
C GLY A 69 8.85 6.33 -0.05
N ASN A 70 9.65 6.25 -1.11
CA ASN A 70 9.40 5.40 -2.26
C ASN A 70 9.41 3.90 -1.90
N ALA A 71 10.35 3.47 -1.06
CA ALA A 71 10.42 2.08 -0.60
C ALA A 71 9.13 1.67 0.11
N PHE A 72 8.68 2.43 1.11
CA PHE A 72 7.45 2.07 1.83
C PHE A 72 6.17 2.32 1.03
N TYR A 73 6.19 3.27 0.10
CA TYR A 73 5.06 3.49 -0.81
C TYR A 73 4.77 2.26 -1.70
N MET A 74 5.72 1.34 -1.88
CA MET A 74 5.45 0.06 -2.53
C MET A 74 4.28 -0.70 -1.89
N TYR A 75 4.08 -0.61 -0.57
CA TYR A 75 2.92 -1.20 0.09
C TYR A 75 1.61 -0.55 -0.35
N VAL A 76 1.58 0.78 -0.50
CA VAL A 76 0.38 1.48 -0.98
C VAL A 76 0.05 0.97 -2.37
N ALA A 77 1.01 0.95 -3.30
CA ALA A 77 0.76 0.49 -4.65
C ALA A 77 0.34 -0.99 -4.73
N GLN A 78 1.05 -1.88 -4.05
CA GLN A 78 0.85 -3.34 -4.20
C GLN A 78 -0.32 -3.89 -3.38
N VAL A 79 -0.52 -3.41 -2.15
CA VAL A 79 -1.55 -3.96 -1.25
C VAL A 79 -2.93 -3.39 -1.62
N LEU A 80 -3.01 -2.09 -1.92
CA LEU A 80 -4.24 -1.45 -2.38
C LEU A 80 -4.73 -2.09 -3.69
N PHE A 81 -3.84 -2.18 -4.68
CA PHE A 81 -4.16 -2.84 -5.95
C PHE A 81 -4.48 -4.32 -5.73
N GLY A 82 -3.67 -5.02 -4.94
CA GLY A 82 -3.87 -6.44 -4.67
C GLY A 82 -5.24 -6.76 -4.10
N ILE A 83 -5.71 -6.03 -3.08
CA ILE A 83 -7.01 -6.28 -2.45
C ILE A 83 -8.17 -5.97 -3.39
N SER A 84 -8.11 -4.88 -4.15
CA SER A 84 -9.19 -4.53 -5.08
C SER A 84 -9.22 -5.43 -6.32
N TRP A 85 -8.04 -5.90 -6.77
CA TRP A 85 -7.90 -6.75 -7.94
C TRP A 85 -8.43 -8.17 -7.72
N VAL A 86 -8.47 -8.66 -6.48
CA VAL A 86 -9.10 -9.95 -6.13
C VAL A 86 -10.52 -10.07 -6.70
N VAL A 87 -11.28 -8.97 -6.71
CA VAL A 87 -12.65 -8.96 -7.28
C VAL A 87 -12.63 -9.27 -8.77
N HIS A 88 -11.67 -8.73 -9.52
CA HIS A 88 -11.55 -8.96 -10.95
C HIS A 88 -10.99 -10.36 -11.23
N GLU A 89 -9.96 -10.80 -10.49
CA GLU A 89 -9.41 -12.15 -10.62
C GLU A 89 -10.47 -13.22 -10.37
N ASP A 90 -11.19 -13.13 -9.25
CA ASP A 90 -12.18 -14.14 -8.89
C ASP A 90 -13.43 -14.06 -9.77
N ARG A 91 -13.75 -12.89 -10.35
CA ARG A 91 -14.90 -12.71 -11.26
C ARG A 91 -14.61 -13.18 -12.68
N GLU A 92 -13.51 -12.71 -13.27
CA GLU A 92 -13.25 -12.85 -14.70
C GLU A 92 -12.29 -14.00 -14.99
N HIS A 93 -11.17 -14.06 -14.27
CA HIS A 93 -10.12 -15.04 -14.55
C HIS A 93 -10.48 -16.43 -14.02
N TYR A 94 -10.87 -16.53 -12.75
CA TYR A 94 -11.20 -17.81 -12.11
C TYR A 94 -12.70 -18.11 -12.12
N GLN A 95 -13.56 -17.10 -12.30
CA GLN A 95 -15.02 -17.25 -12.31
C GLN A 95 -15.58 -17.96 -11.06
N THR A 96 -14.94 -17.74 -9.90
CA THR A 96 -15.28 -18.31 -8.59
C THR A 96 -16.02 -17.34 -7.69
N LEU A 97 -16.20 -16.07 -8.10
CA LEU A 97 -16.80 -15.04 -7.25
C LEU A 97 -18.19 -15.44 -6.74
N LYS A 98 -19.03 -16.10 -7.55
CA LYS A 98 -20.37 -16.56 -7.11
C LYS A 98 -20.28 -17.60 -6.00
N GLN A 99 -19.37 -18.55 -6.16
CA GLN A 99 -19.13 -19.65 -5.24
C GLN A 99 -18.63 -19.10 -3.89
N ILE A 100 -17.74 -18.10 -3.93
CA ILE A 100 -17.26 -17.38 -2.75
C ILE A 100 -18.40 -16.67 -2.04
N TYR A 101 -19.34 -16.07 -2.78
CA TYR A 101 -20.50 -15.36 -2.24
C TYR A 101 -21.57 -16.27 -1.64
N ILE A 102 -21.68 -17.53 -2.10
CA ILE A 102 -22.61 -18.53 -1.56
C ILE A 102 -21.99 -19.27 -0.36
N ALA A 103 -20.66 -19.33 -0.28
CA ALA A 103 -19.95 -19.94 0.83
C ALA A 103 -20.23 -19.20 2.16
N PRO A 104 -20.24 -19.91 3.30
CA PRO A 104 -20.43 -19.31 4.63
C PRO A 104 -19.16 -18.60 5.12
N ILE A 105 -18.67 -17.64 4.32
CA ILE A 105 -17.49 -16.84 4.62
C ILE A 105 -17.81 -15.35 4.55
N ASN A 106 -17.07 -14.57 5.32
CA ASN A 106 -17.22 -13.12 5.32
C ASN A 106 -16.33 -12.53 4.20
N PHE A 107 -16.96 -11.89 3.21
CA PHE A 107 -16.28 -11.39 2.01
C PHE A 107 -15.14 -10.39 2.29
N PRO A 108 -15.34 -9.31 3.09
CA PRO A 108 -14.22 -8.43 3.44
C PRO A 108 -13.07 -9.14 4.18
N VAL A 109 -13.37 -10.15 5.01
CA VAL A 109 -12.33 -10.95 5.67
C VAL A 109 -11.53 -11.78 4.67
N TYR A 110 -12.20 -12.33 3.65
CA TYR A 110 -11.56 -13.03 2.54
C TYR A 110 -10.66 -12.09 1.72
N LEU A 111 -11.12 -10.88 1.40
CA LEU A 111 -10.34 -9.86 0.70
C LEU A 111 -9.06 -9.47 1.46
N VAL A 112 -9.17 -9.25 2.79
CA VAL A 112 -8.01 -8.98 3.65
C VAL A 112 -7.05 -10.17 3.64
N GLY A 113 -7.58 -11.39 3.74
CA GLY A 113 -6.76 -12.62 3.66
C GLY A 113 -5.95 -12.70 2.37
N ARG A 114 -6.56 -12.46 1.21
CA ARG A 114 -5.86 -12.36 -0.09
C ARG A 114 -4.82 -11.23 -0.11
N GLY A 115 -5.11 -10.10 0.56
CA GLY A 115 -4.17 -8.99 0.74
C GLY A 115 -2.91 -9.33 1.54
N ILE A 116 -2.98 -10.26 2.50
CA ILE A 116 -1.81 -10.67 3.31
C ILE A 116 -0.68 -11.23 2.44
N SER A 117 -1.01 -12.00 1.40
CA SER A 117 -0.01 -12.53 0.47
C SER A 117 0.75 -11.40 -0.22
N LYS A 118 0.05 -10.33 -0.60
CA LYS A 118 0.65 -9.11 -1.19
C LYS A 118 1.50 -8.37 -0.17
N ILE A 119 1.07 -8.28 1.10
CA ILE A 119 1.88 -7.70 2.18
C ILE A 119 3.20 -8.47 2.33
N ILE A 120 3.17 -9.81 2.33
CA ILE A 120 4.39 -10.63 2.48
C ILE A 120 5.37 -10.38 1.33
N ILE A 121 4.88 -10.46 0.08
CA ILE A 121 5.72 -10.25 -1.12
C ILE A 121 6.28 -8.83 -1.16
N THR A 122 5.45 -7.85 -0.78
CA THR A 122 5.89 -6.45 -0.75
C THR A 122 6.89 -6.22 0.38
N THR A 123 6.75 -6.89 1.52
CA THR A 123 7.73 -6.82 2.61
C THR A 123 9.09 -7.31 2.16
N ALA A 124 9.16 -8.45 1.46
CA ALA A 124 10.41 -8.91 0.86
C ALA A 124 10.98 -7.88 -0.13
N SER A 125 10.12 -7.27 -0.96
CA SER A 125 10.51 -6.24 -1.92
C SER A 125 11.07 -4.99 -1.25
N VAL A 126 10.46 -4.51 -0.16
CA VAL A 126 10.91 -3.34 0.60
C VAL A 126 12.22 -3.63 1.31
N ILE A 127 12.40 -4.83 1.88
CA ILE A 127 13.67 -5.25 2.49
C ILE A 127 14.78 -5.25 1.45
N VAL A 128 14.54 -5.81 0.26
CA VAL A 128 15.52 -5.80 -0.85
C VAL A 128 15.85 -4.37 -1.28
N THR A 129 14.84 -3.51 -1.44
CA THR A 129 15.03 -2.11 -1.82
C THR A 129 15.84 -1.34 -0.77
N LEU A 130 15.53 -1.49 0.53
CA LEU A 130 16.28 -0.85 1.60
C LEU A 130 17.71 -1.38 1.69
N ALA A 131 17.91 -2.69 1.57
CA ALA A 131 19.24 -3.29 1.54
C ALA A 131 20.07 -2.77 0.36
N PHE A 132 19.46 -2.64 -0.82
CA PHE A 132 20.10 -2.02 -1.98
C PHE A 132 20.46 -0.55 -1.72
N GLY A 133 19.56 0.24 -1.13
CA GLY A 133 19.83 1.64 -0.77
C GLY A 133 21.01 1.78 0.18
N ILE A 134 21.09 0.94 1.21
CA ILE A 134 22.16 0.97 2.22
C ILE A 134 23.49 0.51 1.61
N LEU A 135 23.50 -0.62 0.89
CA LEU A 135 24.73 -1.26 0.43
C LEU A 135 25.29 -0.66 -0.86
N ALA A 136 24.43 -0.29 -1.81
CA ALA A 136 24.85 0.16 -3.14
C ALA A 136 24.80 1.69 -3.31
N LEU A 137 23.86 2.37 -2.65
CA LEU A 137 23.65 3.82 -2.79
C LEU A 137 24.17 4.62 -1.60
N GLY A 138 24.71 3.97 -0.56
CA GLY A 138 25.31 4.64 0.59
C GLY A 138 24.29 5.38 1.48
N LEU A 139 23.05 4.90 1.55
CA LEU A 139 22.01 5.50 2.38
C LEU A 139 22.45 5.48 3.87
N PRO A 140 22.49 6.62 4.58
CA PRO A 140 23.03 6.72 5.94
C PRO A 140 22.08 6.16 7.02
N VAL A 141 21.49 4.98 6.82
CA VAL A 141 20.66 4.30 7.82
C VAL A 141 21.54 3.56 8.81
N ASN A 142 21.49 3.96 10.07
CA ASN A 142 22.10 3.19 11.15
C ASN A 142 21.06 2.28 11.81
N ILE A 143 21.15 0.98 11.53
CA ILE A 143 20.22 -0.06 12.01
C ILE A 143 20.07 -0.05 13.55
N TRP A 144 21.14 0.33 14.26
CA TRP A 144 21.15 0.38 15.73
C TRP A 144 20.45 1.60 16.32
N LYS A 145 20.23 2.64 15.52
CA LYS A 145 19.53 3.87 15.93
C LYS A 145 18.07 3.89 15.49
N ILE A 146 17.59 2.84 14.82
CA ILE A 146 16.20 2.73 14.40
C ILE A 146 15.31 2.56 15.64
N ASP A 147 14.26 3.38 15.73
CA ASP A 147 13.19 3.22 16.71
C ASP A 147 12.26 2.08 16.27
N TRP A 148 12.66 0.85 16.60
CA TRP A 148 11.91 -0.37 16.27
C TRP A 148 10.47 -0.37 16.82
N PRO A 149 10.21 0.03 18.08
CA PRO A 149 8.84 0.18 18.57
C PRO A 149 7.98 1.10 17.70
N LEU A 150 8.49 2.28 17.35
CA LEU A 150 7.76 3.21 16.49
C LEU A 150 7.55 2.65 15.08
N LEU A 151 8.59 2.06 14.49
CA LEU A 151 8.54 1.46 13.16
C LEU A 151 7.48 0.36 13.08
N ILE A 152 7.47 -0.57 14.05
CA ILE A 152 6.53 -1.70 14.08
C ILE A 152 5.10 -1.18 14.30
N ALA A 153 4.89 -0.26 15.25
CA ALA A 153 3.58 0.32 15.50
C ALA A 153 3.04 1.06 14.27
N ALA A 154 3.87 1.89 13.63
CA ALA A 154 3.50 2.60 12.41
C ALA A 154 3.22 1.63 11.24
N MET A 155 4.03 0.57 11.09
CA MET A 155 3.80 -0.47 10.07
C MET A 155 2.46 -1.17 10.24
N VAL A 156 2.12 -1.62 11.46
CA VAL A 156 0.85 -2.30 11.71
C VAL A 156 -0.33 -1.40 11.38
N LEU A 157 -0.29 -0.14 11.84
CA LEU A 157 -1.38 0.81 11.61
C LEU A 157 -1.48 1.24 10.14
N GLY A 158 -0.35 1.50 9.48
CA GLY A 158 -0.33 1.85 8.07
C GLY A 158 -0.81 0.72 7.16
N LEU A 159 -0.38 -0.53 7.42
CA LEU A 159 -0.88 -1.68 6.66
C LEU A 159 -2.39 -1.88 6.87
N PHE A 160 -2.88 -1.70 8.10
CA PHE A 160 -4.32 -1.72 8.37
C PHE A 160 -5.06 -0.61 7.63
N CYS A 161 -4.49 0.59 7.56
CA CYS A 161 -5.02 1.71 6.78
C CYS A 161 -5.10 1.38 5.28
N ILE A 162 -4.02 0.85 4.70
CA ILE A 162 -3.96 0.49 3.28
C ILE A 162 -4.95 -0.62 2.97
N CYS A 163 -5.07 -1.63 3.84
CA CYS A 163 -6.08 -2.68 3.70
C CYS A 163 -7.49 -2.10 3.69
N THR A 164 -7.76 -1.16 4.58
CA THR A 164 -9.05 -0.46 4.67
C THR A 164 -9.39 0.29 3.39
N ILE A 165 -8.42 1.01 2.80
CA ILE A 165 -8.63 1.70 1.51
C ILE A 165 -8.81 0.68 0.39
N GLY A 166 -8.03 -0.40 0.37
CA GLY A 166 -8.16 -1.49 -0.59
C GLY A 166 -9.55 -2.14 -0.59
N ILE A 167 -10.16 -2.32 0.59
CA ILE A 167 -11.54 -2.82 0.72
C ILE A 167 -12.56 -1.87 0.07
N ALA A 168 -12.39 -0.55 0.23
CA ALA A 168 -13.27 0.42 -0.41
C ALA A 168 -13.20 0.31 -1.94
N LEU A 169 -11.99 0.15 -2.47
CA LEU A 169 -11.75 -0.02 -3.91
C LEU A 169 -12.21 -1.39 -4.42
N ALA A 170 -12.14 -2.44 -3.62
CA ALA A 170 -12.77 -3.72 -3.93
C ALA A 170 -14.30 -3.55 -4.08
N GLY A 171 -14.92 -2.76 -3.19
CA GLY A 171 -16.33 -2.37 -3.33
C GLY A 171 -16.60 -1.67 -4.67
N ILE A 172 -15.80 -0.66 -5.03
CA ILE A 172 -15.94 0.02 -6.33
C ILE A 172 -15.74 -0.95 -7.50
N SER A 173 -14.79 -1.87 -7.39
CA SER A 173 -14.51 -2.93 -8.37
C SER A 173 -15.70 -3.90 -8.55
N LEU A 174 -16.54 -4.09 -7.53
CA LEU A 174 -17.76 -4.87 -7.71
C LEU A 174 -18.73 -4.24 -8.73
N LEU A 175 -18.72 -2.90 -8.84
CA LEU A 175 -19.64 -2.17 -9.71
C LEU A 175 -19.09 -1.94 -11.12
N THR A 176 -17.79 -2.12 -11.30
CA THR A 176 -17.04 -1.75 -12.51
C THR A 176 -16.43 -3.01 -13.12
N ALA A 177 -16.79 -3.33 -14.38
CA ALA A 177 -16.16 -4.44 -15.11
C ALA A 177 -14.94 -4.00 -15.91
N ARG A 178 -14.99 -2.78 -16.46
CA ARG A 178 -13.96 -2.21 -17.33
C ARG A 178 -13.25 -1.07 -16.60
N HIS A 179 -11.93 -0.96 -16.77
CA HIS A 179 -11.09 0.09 -16.19
C HIS A 179 -10.82 -0.05 -14.67
N GLY A 180 -10.96 -1.25 -14.09
CA GLY A 180 -10.57 -1.48 -12.69
C GLY A 180 -9.12 -1.07 -12.41
N THR A 181 -8.21 -1.37 -13.34
CA THR A 181 -6.79 -0.97 -13.28
C THR A 181 -6.63 0.54 -13.15
N GLY A 182 -7.30 1.32 -14.01
CA GLY A 182 -7.18 2.78 -14.02
C GLY A 182 -7.69 3.45 -12.75
N ILE A 183 -8.73 2.90 -12.11
CA ILE A 183 -9.21 3.42 -10.80
C ILE A 183 -8.16 3.20 -9.73
N ASN A 184 -7.58 2.00 -9.64
CA ASN A 184 -6.56 1.69 -8.65
C ASN A 184 -5.29 2.53 -8.85
N GLU A 185 -4.81 2.61 -10.09
CA GLU A 185 -3.63 3.41 -10.45
C GLU A 185 -3.88 4.90 -10.23
N GLY A 186 -5.08 5.41 -10.53
CA GLY A 186 -5.44 6.80 -10.28
C GLY A 186 -5.41 7.14 -8.78
N VAL A 187 -5.99 6.30 -7.93
CA VAL A 187 -5.97 6.52 -6.48
C VAL A 187 -4.55 6.41 -5.91
N ALA A 188 -3.78 5.42 -6.36
CA ALA A 188 -2.37 5.32 -6.01
C ALA A 188 -1.61 6.60 -6.45
N GLY A 189 -1.74 7.02 -7.71
CA GLY A 189 -1.08 8.22 -8.24
C GLY A 189 -1.39 9.49 -7.45
N VAL A 190 -2.65 9.68 -7.04
CA VAL A 190 -3.05 10.78 -6.13
C VAL A 190 -2.27 10.69 -4.81
N PHE A 191 -2.21 9.52 -4.18
CA PHE A 191 -1.43 9.35 -2.96
C PHE A 191 0.08 9.57 -3.19
N TYR A 192 0.61 9.14 -4.33
CA TYR A 192 2.02 9.33 -4.66
C TYR A 192 2.39 10.81 -4.73
N LEU A 193 1.51 11.63 -5.30
CA LEU A 193 1.68 13.07 -5.45
C LEU A 193 1.51 13.83 -4.12
N PHE A 194 0.43 13.55 -3.39
CA PHE A 194 0.06 14.37 -2.23
C PHE A 194 0.63 13.90 -0.89
N CYS A 195 1.02 12.62 -0.74
CA CYS A 195 1.50 12.10 0.56
C CYS A 195 2.99 12.36 0.82
N GLY A 196 3.62 13.21 0.00
CA GLY A 196 5.03 13.54 0.11
C GLY A 196 5.94 12.33 -0.06
N VAL A 197 5.70 11.47 -1.07
CA VAL A 197 6.49 10.25 -1.27
C VAL A 197 7.90 10.56 -1.76
N ILE A 198 7.99 11.33 -2.85
CA ILE A 198 9.26 11.75 -3.45
C ILE A 198 9.74 13.06 -2.83
N PHE A 199 8.83 14.03 -2.72
CA PHE A 199 9.14 15.41 -2.34
C PHE A 199 8.42 15.77 -1.04
N PRO A 200 9.04 16.58 -0.16
CA PRO A 200 8.35 17.12 1.01
C PRO A 200 7.03 17.82 0.68
N ILE A 201 6.06 17.70 1.58
CA ILE A 201 4.74 18.34 1.40
C ILE A 201 4.84 19.86 1.35
N THR A 202 5.92 20.46 1.87
CA THR A 202 6.19 21.91 1.81
C THR A 202 6.37 22.43 0.38
N PHE A 203 6.73 21.57 -0.58
CA PHE A 203 6.81 21.94 -1.99
C PHE A 203 5.44 22.01 -2.68
N LEU A 204 4.39 21.48 -2.07
CA LEU A 204 3.03 21.62 -2.61
C LEU A 204 2.51 23.04 -2.35
N PRO A 205 1.68 23.60 -3.25
CA PRO A 205 0.95 24.83 -2.96
C PRO A 205 0.00 24.64 -1.77
N SER A 206 -0.43 25.72 -1.13
CA SER A 206 -1.24 25.69 0.09
C SER A 206 -2.48 24.79 -0.01
N TRP A 207 -3.18 24.80 -1.15
CA TRP A 207 -4.32 23.91 -1.40
C TRP A 207 -3.92 22.42 -1.45
N GLY A 208 -2.74 22.11 -1.97
CA GLY A 208 -2.22 20.74 -2.06
C GLY A 208 -1.77 20.21 -0.71
N GLN A 209 -1.22 21.09 0.14
CA GLN A 209 -0.89 20.76 1.53
C GLN A 209 -2.15 20.39 2.32
N SER A 210 -3.26 21.12 2.15
CA SER A 210 -4.54 20.78 2.79
C SER A 210 -5.03 19.38 2.43
N ILE A 211 -4.84 18.96 1.17
CA ILE A 211 -5.15 17.59 0.73
C ILE A 211 -4.23 16.58 1.42
N ALA A 212 -2.93 16.86 1.47
CA ALA A 212 -1.94 15.99 2.11
C ALA A 212 -2.29 15.72 3.59
N PHE A 213 -2.71 16.74 4.33
CA PHE A 213 -3.10 16.60 5.75
C PHE A 213 -4.38 15.77 5.97
N PHE A 214 -5.22 15.60 4.96
CA PHE A 214 -6.40 14.74 5.08
C PHE A 214 -6.07 13.24 4.86
N ILE A 215 -4.97 12.95 4.16
CA ILE A 215 -4.64 11.58 3.76
C ILE A 215 -3.82 10.89 4.86
N PRO A 216 -4.27 9.73 5.39
CA PRO A 216 -3.57 9.01 6.46
C PRO A 216 -2.16 8.54 6.08
N ILE A 217 -1.96 8.24 4.79
CA ILE A 217 -0.67 7.77 4.25
C ILE A 217 0.43 8.82 4.45
N THR A 218 0.10 10.11 4.47
CA THR A 218 1.04 11.20 4.78
C THR A 218 1.66 11.02 6.16
N TYR A 219 0.82 10.82 7.19
CA TYR A 219 1.28 10.60 8.56
C TYR A 219 2.03 9.29 8.71
N TRP A 220 1.58 8.24 8.02
CA TRP A 220 2.25 6.94 8.04
C TRP A 220 3.67 7.01 7.47
N LEU A 221 3.86 7.58 6.28
CA LEU A 221 5.19 7.72 5.67
C LEU A 221 6.13 8.57 6.52
N GLU A 222 5.60 9.63 7.14
CA GLU A 222 6.37 10.48 8.04
C GLU A 222 6.81 9.73 9.32
N LEU A 223 5.93 8.93 9.92
CA LEU A 223 6.28 8.09 11.08
C LEU A 223 7.35 7.05 10.74
N LEU A 224 7.27 6.44 9.55
CA LEU A 224 8.28 5.50 9.07
C LEU A 224 9.63 6.18 8.89
N ARG A 225 9.66 7.38 8.28
CA ARG A 225 10.89 8.17 8.16
C ARG A 225 11.46 8.55 9.52
N ARG A 226 10.63 9.02 10.44
CA ARG A 226 11.04 9.35 11.83
C ARG A 226 11.69 8.18 12.55
N SER A 227 11.15 6.98 12.35
CA SER A 227 11.68 5.77 12.99
C SER A 227 13.05 5.35 12.44
N MET A 228 13.34 5.64 11.17
CA MET A 228 14.59 5.20 10.51
C MET A 228 15.66 6.30 10.41
N MET A 229 15.23 7.55 10.19
CA MET A 229 16.08 8.71 9.94
C MET A 229 15.46 9.99 10.53
N PRO A 230 15.70 10.26 11.82
CA PRO A 230 15.24 11.48 12.47
C PRO A 230 15.72 12.78 11.81
N GLU A 231 16.84 12.74 11.09
CA GLU A 231 17.39 13.90 10.36
C GLU A 231 16.43 14.42 9.27
N THR A 232 15.56 13.56 8.75
CA THR A 232 14.58 13.93 7.70
C THR A 232 13.39 14.72 8.25
N ILE A 233 13.23 14.84 9.57
CA ILE A 233 12.13 15.55 10.22
C ILE A 233 12.12 17.04 9.85
N SER A 234 13.31 17.65 9.74
CA SER A 234 13.47 19.08 9.50
C SER A 234 12.87 19.55 8.17
N ILE A 235 12.90 18.68 7.15
CA ILE A 235 12.46 19.01 5.79
C ILE A 235 11.02 18.60 5.50
N SER A 236 10.40 17.76 6.34
CA SER A 236 9.12 17.11 6.01
C SER A 236 7.91 18.06 5.97
N GLY A 237 7.99 19.21 6.64
CA GLY A 237 6.84 20.11 6.83
C GLY A 237 5.91 19.73 7.97
N LEU A 238 6.16 18.59 8.63
CA LEU A 238 5.42 18.16 9.82
C LEU A 238 6.29 18.15 11.09
N ALA A 239 7.44 18.81 11.06
CA ALA A 239 8.38 18.89 12.19
C ALA A 239 7.74 19.36 13.51
N ASN A 240 6.70 20.19 13.43
CA ASN A 240 6.00 20.76 14.59
C ASN A 240 5.14 19.74 15.34
N TYR A 241 4.76 18.63 14.70
CA TYR A 241 3.97 17.58 15.35
C TYR A 241 4.92 16.54 15.96
N SER A 242 4.64 16.10 17.18
CA SER A 242 5.32 14.99 17.83
C SER A 242 4.95 13.64 17.16
N ALA A 243 5.78 12.62 17.39
CA ALA A 243 5.49 11.27 16.90
C ALA A 243 4.18 10.71 17.51
N GLN A 244 3.89 11.02 18.78
CA GLN A 244 2.64 10.60 19.41
C GLN A 244 1.42 11.26 18.79
N GLU A 245 1.46 12.57 18.53
CA GLU A 245 0.35 13.29 17.88
C GLU A 245 0.08 12.74 16.48
N MET A 246 1.12 12.45 15.70
CA MET A 246 0.97 11.80 14.39
C MET A 246 0.37 10.41 14.48
N MET A 247 0.72 9.64 15.51
CA MET A 247 0.14 8.31 15.73
C MET A 247 -1.36 8.42 16.01
N VAL A 248 -1.77 9.39 16.82
CA VAL A 248 -3.17 9.68 17.10
C VAL A 248 -3.90 10.15 15.85
N LEU A 249 -3.31 11.06 15.06
CA LEU A 249 -3.87 11.51 13.79
C LEU A 249 -4.05 10.33 12.82
N LEU A 250 -3.04 9.47 12.69
CA LEU A 250 -3.12 8.26 11.87
C LEU A 250 -4.25 7.35 12.35
N LEU A 251 -4.38 7.10 13.65
CA LEU A 251 -5.45 6.29 14.22
C LEU A 251 -6.84 6.87 13.95
N VAL A 252 -7.03 8.17 14.16
CA VAL A 252 -8.30 8.85 13.90
C VAL A 252 -8.66 8.78 12.42
N SER A 253 -7.70 9.04 11.53
CA SER A 253 -7.89 8.92 10.08
C SER A 253 -8.20 7.47 9.68
N ILE A 254 -7.56 6.48 10.28
CA ILE A 254 -7.87 5.05 10.06
C ILE A 254 -9.33 4.75 10.39
N LEU A 255 -9.81 5.17 11.56
CA LEU A 255 -11.19 4.92 11.97
C LEU A 255 -12.20 5.58 11.02
N LEU A 256 -11.90 6.80 10.57
CA LEU A 256 -12.71 7.52 9.59
C LEU A 256 -12.73 6.79 8.24
N PHE A 257 -11.57 6.41 7.71
CA PHE A 257 -11.47 5.68 6.45
C PHE A 257 -12.10 4.28 6.54
N LEU A 258 -12.03 3.63 7.69
CA LEU A 258 -12.68 2.33 7.94
C LEU A 258 -14.20 2.46 7.89
N PHE A 259 -14.73 3.48 8.55
CA PHE A 259 -16.15 3.78 8.49
C PHE A 259 -16.63 3.97 7.04
N PHE A 260 -15.96 4.84 6.27
CA PHE A 260 -16.32 5.07 4.87
C PHE A 260 -16.11 3.85 3.98
N SER A 261 -15.02 3.11 4.17
CA SER A 261 -14.72 1.89 3.40
C SER A 261 -15.81 0.84 3.56
N LEU A 262 -16.26 0.59 4.79
CA LEU A 262 -17.34 -0.37 5.07
C LEU A 262 -18.68 0.08 4.48
N ILE A 263 -18.98 1.38 4.49
CA ILE A 263 -20.18 1.93 3.84
C ILE A 263 -20.12 1.73 2.33
N ILE A 264 -19.00 2.10 1.70
CA ILE A 264 -18.78 1.94 0.26
C ILE A 264 -18.92 0.47 -0.14
N LEU A 265 -18.27 -0.44 0.59
CA LEU A 265 -18.36 -1.87 0.32
C LEU A 265 -19.79 -2.39 0.44
N LYS A 266 -20.50 -2.08 1.54
CA LYS A 266 -21.88 -2.55 1.75
C LYS A 266 -22.83 -2.01 0.67
N TYR A 267 -22.70 -0.73 0.34
CA TYR A 267 -23.53 -0.10 -0.68
C TYR A 267 -23.25 -0.67 -2.07
N ALA A 268 -21.97 -0.85 -2.41
CA ALA A 268 -21.56 -1.47 -3.66
C ALA A 268 -21.99 -2.93 -3.75
N ASP A 269 -21.90 -3.69 -2.67
CA ASP A 269 -22.34 -5.08 -2.61
C ASP A 269 -23.86 -5.18 -2.86
N PHE A 270 -24.65 -4.36 -2.18
CA PHE A 270 -26.10 -4.29 -2.39
C PHE A 270 -26.45 -3.96 -3.84
N LEU A 271 -25.80 -2.93 -4.41
CA LEU A 271 -26.02 -2.55 -5.80
C LEU A 271 -25.57 -3.62 -6.78
N ALA A 272 -24.44 -4.29 -6.52
CA ALA A 272 -23.91 -5.33 -7.39
C ALA A 272 -24.87 -6.52 -7.44
N ARG A 273 -25.40 -6.95 -6.29
CA ARG A 273 -26.43 -8.00 -6.22
C ARG A 273 -27.72 -7.58 -6.93
N LYS A 274 -28.24 -6.39 -6.62
CA LYS A 274 -29.49 -5.88 -7.22
C LYS A 274 -29.42 -5.78 -8.75
N LYS A 275 -28.24 -5.44 -9.30
CA LYS A 275 -28.04 -5.25 -10.74
C LYS A 275 -27.45 -6.49 -11.44
N GLY A 276 -27.30 -7.63 -10.75
CA GLY A 276 -26.70 -8.85 -11.32
C GLY A 276 -25.23 -8.67 -11.76
N LYS A 277 -24.51 -7.71 -11.19
CA LYS A 277 -23.14 -7.35 -11.58
C LYS A 277 -22.07 -8.30 -11.04
N LEU A 278 -22.41 -9.21 -10.12
CA LEU A 278 -21.45 -10.19 -9.61
C LEU A 278 -20.89 -11.08 -10.74
N ASP A 279 -21.68 -11.27 -11.79
CA ASP A 279 -21.39 -12.19 -12.89
C ASP A 279 -20.99 -11.45 -14.18
N MET A 280 -20.84 -10.13 -14.09
CA MET A 280 -20.57 -9.27 -15.23
C MET A 280 -19.13 -9.46 -15.68
N THR A 281 -18.92 -10.27 -16.72
CA THR A 281 -17.61 -10.46 -17.36
C THR A 281 -17.49 -9.57 -18.59
N THR A 282 -16.28 -9.11 -18.88
CA THR A 282 -16.01 -8.28 -20.06
C THR A 282 -15.79 -9.07 -21.36
N ALA A 283 -15.79 -10.40 -21.29
CA ALA A 283 -15.58 -11.35 -22.40
C ALA A 283 -14.27 -11.15 -23.17
N TYR A 284 -13.24 -10.61 -22.51
CA TYR A 284 -11.86 -10.56 -23.00
C TYR A 284 -11.02 -11.69 -22.40
#